data_AF-F3ZED1-F1
#
_entry.id   AF-F3ZED1-F1
#
_cell.length_a   1.000
_cell.length_b   1.000
_cell.length_c   1.000
_cell.angle_alpha   90.00
_cell.angle_beta   90.00
_cell.angle_gamma   90.00
#
_symmetry.space_group_name_H-M   'P 1'
#
loop_
_entity.id
_entity.type
_entity.pdbx_description
1 polymer ?
#
loop_
_entity_poly.entity_id
_entity_poly.type
_entity_poly.pdbx_seq_one_letter_code
_entity_poly.pdbx_strand_id
1 'polypeptide(L)'
;MDTHALQVVVVERDARRAADYAEVLRRGLARCAERAAEDPDVTATQKSYGKLDVEEGAHVYGVHTVTSWGASDVSLWSVGRDGRTVTLVEWAQLGGFDSAPVPAFRRTTVTAVNKLH
;
A
#
# COMPACT_ATOMS: atom_id res chain seq x y z
N MET A 1 -13.17 -8.41 -15.13
CA MET A 1 -12.29 -7.31 -14.68
C MET A 1 -11.20 -7.96 -13.87
N ASP A 2 -9.96 -7.70 -14.22
CA ASP A 2 -8.82 -8.19 -13.46
C ASP A 2 -8.66 -7.30 -12.23
N THR A 3 -8.73 -7.93 -11.07
CA THR A 3 -8.54 -7.28 -9.78
C THR A 3 -7.66 -8.21 -8.98
N HIS A 4 -6.55 -7.69 -8.49
CA HIS A 4 -5.62 -8.47 -7.69
C HIS A 4 -5.51 -7.90 -6.28
N ALA A 5 -5.22 -8.79 -5.34
CA ALA A 5 -4.95 -8.43 -3.97
C ALA A 5 -3.79 -9.29 -3.45
N LEU A 6 -2.91 -8.66 -2.68
CA LEU A 6 -1.75 -9.31 -2.08
C LEU A 6 -1.66 -8.89 -0.62
N GLN A 7 -1.34 -9.84 0.25
CA GLN A 7 -0.95 -9.57 1.63
C GLN A 7 0.36 -10.29 1.91
N VAL A 8 1.34 -9.54 2.40
CA VAL A 8 2.63 -10.07 2.84
C VAL A 8 2.79 -9.77 4.32
N VAL A 9 3.13 -10.80 5.08
CA VAL A 9 3.40 -10.71 6.52
C VAL A 9 4.85 -11.07 6.76
N VAL A 10 5.57 -10.20 7.44
CA VAL A 10 6.97 -10.40 7.82
C VAL A 10 7.07 -10.34 9.34
N VAL A 11 7.57 -11.41 9.94
CA VAL A 11 7.85 -11.45 11.38
C VAL A 11 9.34 -11.20 11.58
N GLU A 12 9.66 -10.07 12.19
CA GLU A 12 11.03 -9.67 12.50
C GLU A 12 11.51 -10.27 13.83
N ARG A 13 12.83 -10.20 14.03
CA ARG A 13 13.49 -10.73 15.23
C ARG A 13 13.02 -10.03 16.50
N ASP A 14 12.79 -8.72 16.42
CA ASP A 14 12.37 -7.86 17.52
C ASP A 14 11.53 -6.67 17.04
N ALA A 15 10.89 -5.98 17.97
CA ALA A 15 9.94 -4.90 17.64
C ALA A 15 10.64 -3.67 17.06
N ARG A 16 11.91 -3.44 17.41
CA ARG A 16 12.70 -2.34 16.86
C ARG A 16 13.00 -2.58 15.38
N ARG A 17 13.42 -3.79 15.02
CA ARG A 17 13.62 -4.20 13.63
C ARG A 17 12.33 -4.13 12.82
N ALA A 18 11.20 -4.55 13.39
CA ALA A 18 9.89 -4.42 12.76
C ALA A 18 9.53 -2.94 12.49
N ALA A 19 9.78 -2.05 13.45
CA ALA A 19 9.54 -0.62 13.27
C ALA A 19 10.43 -0.02 12.17
N ASP A 20 11.73 -0.35 12.16
CA ASP A 20 12.67 0.10 11.12
C ASP A 20 12.25 -0.39 9.73
N TYR A 21 11.82 -1.66 9.63
CA TYR A 21 11.39 -2.26 8.37
C TYR A 21 10.08 -1.64 7.85
N ALA A 22 9.07 -1.47 8.73
CA ALA A 22 7.81 -0.81 8.38
C ALA A 22 8.05 0.62 7.88
N GLU A 23 9.00 1.33 8.48
CA GLU A 23 9.38 2.68 8.08
C GLU A 23 10.10 2.72 6.71
N VAL A 24 10.96 1.74 6.40
CA VAL A 24 11.54 1.58 5.06
C VAL A 24 10.45 1.38 4.01
N LEU A 25 9.51 0.47 4.27
CA LEU A 25 8.38 0.22 3.38
C LEU A 25 7.51 1.47 3.21
N ARG A 26 7.20 2.17 4.30
CA ARG A 26 6.40 3.40 4.27
C ARG A 26 7.04 4.47 3.39
N ARG A 27 8.35 4.70 3.52
CA ARG A 27 9.07 5.65 2.65
C ARG A 27 9.08 5.21 1.19
N GLY A 28 9.23 3.91 0.94
CA GLY A 28 9.11 3.36 -0.40
C GLY A 28 7.73 3.60 -1.02
N LEU A 29 6.66 3.30 -0.29
CA LEU A 29 5.29 3.52 -0.73
C LEU A 29 4.98 5.00 -0.93
N ALA A 30 5.52 5.88 -0.08
CA ALA A 30 5.38 7.33 -0.21
C ALA A 30 6.09 7.90 -1.45
N ARG A 31 6.97 7.14 -2.10
CA ARG A 31 7.65 7.53 -3.36
C ARG A 31 7.37 6.53 -4.47
N CYS A 32 6.26 5.78 -4.38
CA CYS A 32 5.99 4.71 -5.33
C CYS A 32 5.68 5.24 -6.72
N ALA A 33 4.90 6.33 -6.81
CA ALA A 33 4.64 6.94 -8.12
C ALA A 33 5.90 7.55 -8.74
N GLU A 34 6.77 8.19 -7.94
CA GLU A 34 8.05 8.72 -8.44
C GLU A 34 8.89 7.61 -9.09
N ARG A 35 8.97 6.44 -8.45
CA ARG A 35 9.69 5.28 -9.00
C ARG A 35 9.00 4.70 -10.24
N ALA A 36 7.68 4.66 -10.27
CA ALA A 36 6.95 4.18 -11.45
C ALA A 36 7.15 5.10 -12.67
N ALA A 37 7.26 6.42 -12.44
CA ALA A 37 7.52 7.41 -13.48
C ALA A 37 8.99 7.48 -13.94
N GLU A 38 9.87 6.60 -13.43
CA GLU A 38 11.22 6.42 -13.99
C GLU A 38 11.17 5.74 -15.37
N ASP A 39 10.10 4.99 -15.65
CA ASP A 39 9.79 4.49 -16.99
C ASP A 39 9.18 5.64 -17.83
N PRO A 40 9.80 6.02 -18.97
CA PRO A 40 9.34 7.14 -19.79
C PRO A 40 7.95 6.91 -20.41
N ASP A 41 7.49 5.67 -20.50
CA ASP A 41 6.17 5.34 -21.02
C ASP A 41 5.07 5.37 -19.95
N VAL A 42 5.41 5.65 -18.69
CA VAL A 42 4.49 5.63 -17.54
C VAL A 42 4.35 7.01 -16.92
N THR A 43 3.13 7.53 -16.89
CA THR A 43 2.76 8.62 -15.99
C THR A 43 2.20 8.04 -14.70
N ALA A 44 2.71 8.47 -13.54
CA ALA A 44 2.23 7.99 -12.25
C ALA A 44 1.86 9.15 -11.33
N THR A 45 0.70 9.04 -10.69
CA THR A 45 0.25 9.99 -9.65
C THR A 45 0.05 9.24 -8.34
N GLN A 46 0.40 9.88 -7.23
CA GLN A 46 0.20 9.31 -5.90
C GLN A 46 -0.77 10.13 -5.08
N LYS A 47 -1.52 9.43 -4.23
CA LYS A 47 -2.37 10.03 -3.20
C LYS A 47 -2.11 9.39 -1.85
N SER A 48 -1.87 10.18 -0.82
CA SER A 48 -1.89 9.70 0.56
C SER A 48 -3.31 9.74 1.09
N TYR A 49 -3.76 8.64 1.68
CA TYR A 49 -5.02 8.53 2.40
C TYR A 49 -4.83 8.63 3.93
N GLY A 50 -3.59 8.85 4.37
CA GLY A 50 -3.25 9.08 5.77
C GLY A 50 -3.09 7.82 6.60
N LYS A 51 -2.89 8.03 7.90
CA LYS A 51 -2.72 6.98 8.91
C LYS A 51 -4.07 6.40 9.33
N LEU A 52 -4.11 5.09 9.58
CA LEU A 52 -5.19 4.37 10.24
C LEU A 52 -4.83 4.13 11.69
N ASP A 53 -5.85 4.22 12.55
CA ASP A 53 -5.74 3.95 13.97
C ASP A 53 -5.93 2.44 14.21
N VAL A 54 -4.82 1.72 14.24
CA VAL A 54 -4.75 0.26 14.35
C VAL A 54 -3.37 -0.14 14.87
N GLU A 55 -3.28 -0.82 16.01
CA GLU A 55 -2.03 -1.14 16.69
C GLU A 55 -1.04 0.04 16.71
N GLU A 56 0.19 -0.12 16.22
CA GLU A 56 1.14 1.00 16.15
C GLU A 56 0.96 1.89 14.90
N GLY A 57 0.04 1.49 14.03
CA GLY A 57 -0.49 2.27 12.93
C GLY A 57 -0.32 1.59 11.57
N ALA A 58 -1.10 2.06 10.60
CA ALA A 58 -0.92 1.73 9.19
C ALA A 58 -1.08 2.98 8.31
N HIS A 59 -0.37 3.07 7.19
CA HIS A 59 -0.51 4.18 6.25
C HIS A 59 -1.03 3.70 4.92
N VAL A 60 -2.08 4.34 4.41
CA VAL A 60 -2.70 3.99 3.13
C VAL A 60 -2.27 4.97 2.05
N TYR A 61 -1.84 4.42 0.91
CA TYR A 61 -1.43 5.14 -0.28
C TYR A 61 -2.22 4.63 -1.48
N GLY A 62 -2.49 5.50 -2.44
CA GLY A 62 -2.95 5.13 -3.77
C GLY A 62 -1.93 5.53 -4.81
N VAL A 63 -1.76 4.70 -5.82
CA VAL A 63 -0.96 4.99 -7.02
C VAL A 63 -1.84 4.76 -8.23
N HIS A 64 -1.89 5.74 -9.11
CA HIS A 64 -2.56 5.64 -10.41
C HIS A 64 -1.49 5.77 -11.49
N THR A 65 -1.40 4.77 -12.35
CA THR A 65 -0.49 4.75 -13.49
C THR A 65 -1.27 4.79 -14.79
N VAL A 66 -0.75 5.54 -15.76
CA VAL A 66 -1.23 5.58 -17.14
C VAL A 66 -0.05 5.35 -18.05
N THR A 67 -0.17 4.41 -18.98
CA THR A 67 0.88 4.12 -19.96
C THR A 67 0.64 4.85 -21.28
N SER A 68 1.69 5.08 -22.07
CA SER A 68 1.61 5.71 -23.39
C SER A 68 0.74 4.94 -24.39
N TRP A 69 0.64 3.61 -24.22
CA TRP A 69 -0.25 2.72 -25.00
C TRP A 69 -1.68 2.59 -24.43
N GLY A 70 -2.05 3.40 -23.45
CA GLY A 70 -3.45 3.57 -23.01
C GLY A 70 -3.92 2.63 -21.90
N ALA A 71 -3.02 1.90 -21.22
CA ALA A 71 -3.38 1.18 -20.00
C ALA A 71 -3.53 2.20 -18.84
N SER A 72 -4.51 1.98 -17.97
CA SER A 72 -4.75 2.82 -16.79
C SER A 72 -5.10 1.91 -15.62
N ASP A 73 -4.29 2.00 -14.57
CA ASP A 73 -4.39 1.11 -13.41
C ASP A 73 -4.31 1.89 -12.12
N VAL A 74 -5.15 1.51 -11.16
CA VAL A 74 -5.13 2.07 -9.81
C VAL A 74 -4.80 0.98 -8.80
N SER A 75 -3.85 1.28 -7.93
CA SER A 75 -3.49 0.43 -6.79
C SER A 75 -3.64 1.17 -5.48
N LEU A 76 -3.96 0.43 -4.43
CA LEU A 76 -3.98 0.85 -3.04
C LEU A 76 -2.97 -0.01 -2.28
N TRP A 77 -2.13 0.66 -1.51
CA TRP A 77 -1.08 0.05 -0.72
C TRP A 77 -1.22 0.46 0.73
N SER A 78 -0.93 -0.45 1.64
CA SER A 78 -0.76 -0.11 3.04
C SER A 78 0.33 -0.92 3.69
N VAL A 79 1.09 -0.27 4.55
CA VAL A 79 1.98 -0.93 5.50
C VAL A 79 1.53 -0.60 6.92
N GLY A 80 1.39 -1.62 7.75
CA GLY A 80 1.13 -1.50 9.18
C GLY A 80 1.97 -2.47 10.00
N ARG A 81 1.97 -2.29 11.32
CA ARG A 81 2.76 -3.11 12.25
C ARG A 81 1.93 -3.44 13.49
N ASP A 82 2.14 -4.64 14.00
CA ASP A 82 1.73 -5.11 15.32
C ASP A 82 2.94 -5.79 15.98
N GLY A 83 3.55 -5.13 16.97
CA GLY A 83 4.70 -5.67 17.69
C GLY A 83 5.88 -6.00 16.75
N ARG A 84 6.21 -7.30 16.59
CA ARG A 84 7.31 -7.75 15.70
C ARG A 84 6.86 -8.03 14.27
N THR A 85 5.58 -7.86 13.98
CA THR A 85 4.97 -8.29 12.73
C THR A 85 4.66 -7.08 11.87
N VAL A 86 5.16 -7.08 10.63
CA VAL A 86 4.89 -6.03 9.63
C VAL A 86 4.01 -6.61 8.54
N THR A 87 2.94 -5.91 8.21
CA THR A 87 1.95 -6.34 7.22
C THR A 87 1.89 -5.33 6.09
N LEU A 88 2.18 -5.80 4.88
CA LEU A 88 1.95 -5.07 3.63
C LEU A 88 0.68 -5.62 2.99
N VAL A 89 -0.23 -4.72 2.62
CA VAL A 89 -1.46 -5.05 1.89
C VAL A 89 -1.46 -4.26 0.59
N GLU A 90 -1.79 -4.93 -0.50
CA GLU A 90 -2.00 -4.35 -1.82
C GLU A 90 -3.37 -4.75 -2.35
N TRP A 91 -3.97 -3.85 -3.08
CA TRP A 91 -5.08 -4.13 -3.98
C TRP A 91 -4.89 -3.31 -5.26
N ALA A 92 -5.21 -3.86 -6.43
CA ALA A 92 -5.28 -3.05 -7.65
C ALA A 92 -6.30 -3.55 -8.67
N GLN A 93 -6.60 -2.68 -9.63
CA GLN A 93 -7.45 -2.95 -10.78
C GLN A 93 -7.18 -1.96 -11.92
N LEU A 94 -7.77 -2.25 -13.09
CA LEU A 94 -7.96 -1.28 -14.16
C LEU A 94 -8.83 -0.11 -13.70
N GLY A 95 -8.41 1.12 -14.00
CA GLY A 95 -9.16 2.34 -13.71
C GLY A 95 -8.30 3.45 -13.14
N GLY A 96 -8.90 4.29 -12.30
CA GLY A 96 -8.28 5.45 -11.68
C GLY A 96 -8.76 5.62 -10.24
N PHE A 97 -8.37 6.71 -9.58
CA PHE A 97 -8.71 6.91 -8.17
C PHE A 97 -10.21 6.88 -7.84
N ASP A 98 -11.07 7.27 -8.78
CA ASP A 98 -12.52 7.30 -8.58
C ASP A 98 -13.16 5.90 -8.51
N SER A 99 -12.50 4.87 -9.06
CA SER A 99 -12.96 3.48 -8.97
C SER A 99 -12.35 2.71 -7.81
N ALA A 100 -11.30 3.26 -7.17
CA ALA A 100 -10.61 2.59 -6.07
C ALA A 100 -11.49 2.49 -4.81
N PRO A 101 -11.68 1.29 -4.22
CA PRO A 101 -12.57 1.06 -3.08
C PRO A 101 -11.89 1.42 -1.76
N VAL A 102 -11.42 2.67 -1.62
CA VAL A 102 -10.64 3.16 -0.48
C VAL A 102 -11.29 2.82 0.87
N PRO A 103 -12.62 3.00 1.09
CA PRO A 103 -13.23 2.66 2.37
C PRO A 103 -13.15 1.17 2.69
N ALA A 104 -13.31 0.29 1.69
CA ALA A 104 -13.20 -1.15 1.88
C ALA A 104 -11.75 -1.56 2.15
N PHE A 105 -10.80 -1.01 1.38
CA PHE A 105 -9.39 -1.27 1.58
C PHE A 105 -8.91 -0.87 2.98
N ARG A 106 -9.32 0.29 3.50
CA ARG A 106 -9.01 0.70 4.89
C ARG A 106 -9.47 -0.33 5.91
N ARG A 107 -10.68 -0.88 5.77
CA ARG A 107 -11.20 -1.93 6.67
C ARG A 107 -10.38 -3.21 6.57
N THR A 108 -10.01 -3.61 5.35
CA THR A 108 -9.12 -4.76 5.13
C THR A 108 -7.77 -4.54 5.78
N THR A 109 -7.17 -3.35 5.64
CA THR A 109 -5.91 -3.00 6.31
C THR A 109 -6.01 -3.12 7.82
N VAL A 110 -7.04 -2.54 8.44
CA VAL A 110 -7.24 -2.63 9.90
C VAL A 110 -7.33 -4.09 10.33
N THR A 111 -8.10 -4.88 9.58
CA THR A 111 -8.28 -6.32 9.84
C THR A 111 -6.96 -7.09 9.68
N ALA A 112 -6.18 -6.80 8.65
CA ALA A 112 -4.92 -7.49 8.36
C ALA A 112 -3.83 -7.18 9.39
N VAL A 113 -3.81 -5.97 9.94
CA VAL A 113 -2.86 -5.57 10.98
C VAL A 113 -3.27 -6.12 12.35
N ASN A 114 -4.55 -6.01 12.74
CA ASN A 114 -5.03 -6.52 14.03
C ASN A 114 -5.04 -8.05 14.17
N LYS A 115 -5.05 -8.82 13.07
CA LYS A 115 -5.30 -10.28 13.13
C LYS A 115 -4.08 -11.15 13.38
N LEU A 116 -2.92 -10.58 13.69
CA LEU A 116 -1.69 -11.37 13.76
C LEU A 116 -1.31 -11.83 15.17
N HIS A 117 -2.07 -11.44 16.21
CA HIS A 117 -1.96 -11.94 17.58
C HIS A 117 -3.33 -12.18 18.25
#